data_AF-A0A812X5F3-F1
#
_entry.id   AF-A0A812X5F3-F1
#
_cell.length_a   1.000
_cell.length_b   1.000
_cell.length_c   1.000
_cell.angle_alpha   90.00
_cell.angle_beta   90.00
_cell.angle_gamma   90.00
#
_symmetry.space_group_name_H-M   'P 1'
#
loop_
_entity.id
_entity.type
_entity.pdbx_description
1 polymer ?
#
loop_
_entity_poly.entity_id
_entity_poly.type
_entity_poly.pdbx_seq_one_letter_code
_entity_poly.pdbx_strand_id
1 'polypeptide(L)'
;MAGPVGDVRTMSPQETAQWCNSLALCGVKGRILRELQEQIQKRQIDGLLFDRMLRSNTLTDLGIEELNARRALAIRRSWTTDFNGVNFIDYAASQAHFQSRLPDDEVRRQKRDFLSQMHVDTALDP
;
A
#
# COMPACT_ATOMS: atom_id res chain seq x y z
N MET A 1 -9.76 22.68 17.38
CA MET A 1 -8.31 22.61 17.68
C MET A 1 -7.94 21.14 17.83
N ALA A 2 -7.13 20.60 16.93
CA ALA A 2 -6.59 19.24 17.09
C ALA A 2 -5.34 19.35 17.96
N GLY A 3 -5.31 18.64 19.10
CA GLY A 3 -4.14 18.58 19.98
C GLY A 3 -2.97 17.85 19.31
N PRO A 4 -1.77 17.89 19.92
CA PRO A 4 -0.62 17.17 19.39
C PRO A 4 -0.96 15.68 19.36
N VAL A 5 -0.95 15.11 18.15
CA VAL A 5 -1.19 13.69 17.96
C VAL A 5 0.06 12.96 18.46
N GLY A 6 -0.08 12.11 19.47
CA GLY A 6 1.03 11.37 20.07
C GLY A 6 1.76 10.47 19.06
N ASP A 7 2.92 9.93 19.45
CA ASP A 7 3.59 8.90 18.66
C ASP A 7 2.59 7.75 18.39
N VAL A 8 2.54 7.24 17.16
CA VAL A 8 1.70 6.09 16.75
C VAL A 8 1.83 4.93 17.74
N ARG A 9 3.04 4.75 18.29
CA ARG A 9 3.36 3.71 19.28
C ARG A 9 2.63 3.86 20.61
N THR A 10 2.01 5.00 20.87
CA THR A 10 1.37 5.35 22.14
C THR A 10 -0.13 5.59 22.02
N MET A 11 -0.68 5.66 20.81
CA MET A 11 -2.11 5.93 20.62
C MET A 11 -2.96 4.74 21.06
N SER A 12 -3.84 5.00 22.03
CA SER A 12 -4.90 4.07 22.44
C SER A 12 -5.96 3.85 21.34
N PRO A 13 -6.81 2.81 21.45
CA PRO A 13 -7.93 2.62 20.54
C PRO A 13 -8.88 3.83 20.47
N GLN A 14 -9.09 4.51 21.61
CA GLN A 14 -9.92 5.71 21.69
C GLN A 14 -9.29 6.87 20.93
N GLU A 15 -7.98 7.11 21.11
CA GLU A 15 -7.26 8.15 20.37
C GLU A 15 -7.20 7.86 18.88
N THR A 16 -7.05 6.59 18.50
CA THR A 16 -7.04 6.14 17.10
C THR A 16 -8.41 6.34 16.45
N ALA A 17 -9.50 6.02 17.15
CA ALA A 17 -10.86 6.32 16.70
C ALA A 17 -11.10 7.83 16.60
N GLN A 18 -10.61 8.62 17.55
CA GLN A 18 -10.72 10.08 17.51
C GLN A 18 -9.93 10.69 16.35
N TRP A 19 -8.75 10.16 16.04
CA TRP A 19 -7.96 10.60 14.89
C TRP A 19 -8.74 10.42 13.58
N CYS A 20 -9.57 9.37 13.45
CA CYS A 20 -10.38 9.16 12.25
C CYS A 20 -11.30 10.34 11.89
N ASN A 21 -11.62 11.25 12.84
CA ASN A 21 -12.35 12.48 12.55
C ASN A 21 -11.61 13.41 11.55
N SER A 22 -10.28 13.32 11.44
CA SER A 22 -9.49 14.06 10.45
C SER A 22 -9.75 13.61 9.00
N LEU A 23 -10.29 12.39 8.81
CA LEU A 23 -10.51 11.77 7.51
C LEU A 23 -11.72 12.32 6.75
N ALA A 24 -12.50 13.24 7.35
CA ALA A 24 -13.66 13.86 6.73
C ALA A 24 -13.32 14.52 5.37
N LEU A 25 -12.13 15.12 5.27
CA LEU A 25 -11.62 15.76 4.04
C LEU A 25 -11.23 14.74 2.96
N CYS A 26 -11.00 13.48 3.34
CA CYS A 26 -10.66 12.38 2.44
C CYS A 26 -11.91 11.58 1.99
N GLY A 27 -13.11 12.08 2.29
CA GLY A 27 -14.37 11.43 1.94
C GLY A 27 -14.80 10.30 2.86
N VAL A 28 -14.09 10.07 3.97
CA VAL A 28 -14.49 9.16 5.04
C VAL A 28 -15.32 9.95 6.04
N LYS A 29 -16.64 9.92 5.86
CA LYS A 29 -17.59 10.71 6.65
C LYS A 29 -18.89 9.94 6.89
N GLY A 30 -19.73 10.46 7.78
CA GLY A 30 -21.04 9.89 8.05
C GLY A 30 -20.96 8.45 8.52
N ARG A 31 -21.69 7.55 7.85
CA ARG A 31 -21.81 6.14 8.25
C ARG A 31 -20.48 5.40 8.28
N ILE A 32 -19.62 5.58 7.28
CA ILE A 32 -18.32 4.90 7.19
C ILE A 32 -17.41 5.32 8.35
N LEU A 33 -17.39 6.62 8.67
CA LEU A 33 -16.59 7.14 9.79
C LEU A 33 -17.07 6.54 11.12
N ARG A 34 -18.38 6.53 11.34
CA ARG A 34 -18.98 5.94 12.55
C ARG A 34 -18.64 4.45 12.66
N GLU A 35 -18.84 3.68 11.59
CA GLU A 35 -18.55 2.24 11.59
C GLU A 35 -17.05 1.97 11.78
N LEU A 36 -16.17 2.77 11.18
CA LEU A 36 -14.73 2.68 11.39
C LEU A 36 -14.35 2.91 12.86
N GLN A 37 -14.86 3.98 13.47
CA GLN A 37 -14.64 4.28 14.89
C GLN A 37 -15.19 3.18 15.81
N GLU A 38 -16.36 2.64 15.49
CA GLU A 38 -16.94 1.53 16.23
C GLU A 38 -16.10 0.26 16.11
N GLN A 39 -15.64 -0.11 14.91
CA GLN A 39 -14.82 -1.31 14.71
C GLN A 39 -13.46 -1.19 15.41
N ILE A 40 -12.84 0.00 15.37
CA ILE A 40 -11.61 0.31 16.10
C ILE A 40 -11.80 0.07 17.60
N GLN A 41 -12.87 0.61 18.18
CA GLN A 41 -13.13 0.45 19.62
C GLN A 41 -13.55 -0.98 19.99
N LYS A 42 -14.45 -1.60 19.22
CA LYS A 42 -14.95 -2.97 19.47
C LYS A 42 -13.82 -4.00 19.41
N ARG A 43 -12.88 -3.84 18.48
CA ARG A 43 -11.75 -4.77 18.28
C ARG A 43 -10.48 -4.35 19.03
N GLN A 44 -10.54 -3.26 19.81
CA GLN A 44 -9.41 -2.71 20.57
C GLN A 44 -8.18 -2.45 19.65
N ILE A 45 -8.42 -1.81 18.50
CA ILE A 45 -7.37 -1.49 17.54
C ILE A 45 -6.66 -0.21 18.00
N ASP A 46 -5.47 -0.35 18.54
CA ASP A 46 -4.59 0.77 18.89
C ASP A 46 -3.85 1.32 17.66
N GLY A 47 -3.06 2.39 17.84
CA GLY A 47 -2.33 3.03 16.74
C GLY A 47 -1.36 2.09 16.04
N LEU A 48 -0.73 1.17 16.77
CA LEU A 48 0.22 0.20 16.21
C LEU A 48 -0.46 -0.84 15.32
N LEU A 49 -1.58 -1.40 15.79
CA LEU A 49 -2.35 -2.36 15.00
C LEU A 49 -2.99 -1.66 13.79
N PHE A 50 -3.48 -0.44 13.96
CA PHE A 50 -4.04 0.34 12.85
C PHE A 50 -2.98 0.63 11.77
N ASP A 51 -1.78 1.08 12.16
CA ASP A 51 -0.65 1.28 11.24
C ASP A 51 -0.28 -0.02 10.51
N ARG A 52 -0.23 -1.15 11.23
CA ARG A 52 0.02 -2.47 10.63
C ARG A 52 -1.04 -2.80 9.58
N MET A 53 -2.33 -2.65 9.89
CA MET A 53 -3.43 -2.94 8.98
C MET A 53 -3.38 -2.06 7.72
N LEU A 54 -3.02 -0.79 7.87
CA LEU A 54 -2.83 0.13 6.74
C LEU A 54 -1.65 -0.29 5.86
N ARG A 55 -0.53 -0.73 6.45
CA ARG A 55 0.64 -1.21 5.70
C ARG A 55 0.39 -2.53 4.98
N SER A 56 -0.37 -3.44 5.59
CA SER A 56 -0.76 -4.72 4.98
C SER A 56 -1.97 -4.62 4.05
N ASN A 57 -2.57 -3.44 3.88
CA ASN A 57 -3.80 -3.21 3.12
C ASN A 57 -4.99 -4.08 3.59
N THR A 58 -5.04 -4.45 4.88
CA THR A 58 -6.08 -5.31 5.46
C THR A 58 -7.18 -4.51 6.18
N LEU A 59 -7.20 -3.19 6.05
CA LEU A 59 -8.23 -2.35 6.67
C LEU A 59 -9.64 -2.67 6.18
N THR A 60 -9.78 -3.13 4.94
CA THR A 60 -11.06 -3.56 4.35
C THR A 60 -11.64 -4.79 5.05
N ASP A 61 -10.82 -5.57 5.74
CA ASP A 61 -11.23 -6.79 6.43
C ASP A 61 -12.07 -6.50 7.69
N LEU A 62 -12.18 -5.23 8.08
CA LEU A 62 -13.12 -4.78 9.11
C LEU A 62 -14.59 -4.95 8.71
N GLY A 63 -14.87 -5.16 7.42
CA GLY A 63 -16.22 -5.41 6.92
C GLY A 63 -17.12 -4.16 6.90
N ILE A 64 -16.53 -2.98 6.81
CA ILE A 64 -17.25 -1.70 6.78
C ILE A 64 -17.81 -1.48 5.38
N GLU A 65 -19.12 -1.25 5.30
CA GLU A 65 -19.82 -1.04 4.04
C GLU A 65 -19.27 0.21 3.33
N GLU A 66 -18.99 0.08 2.03
CA GLU A 66 -18.33 1.10 1.20
C GLU A 66 -16.88 1.47 1.55
N LEU A 67 -16.24 0.84 2.54
CA LEU A 67 -14.80 0.98 2.76
C LEU A 67 -14.04 0.12 1.74
N ASN A 68 -13.77 0.70 0.56
CA ASN A 68 -13.03 0.04 -0.51
C ASN A 68 -11.53 0.36 -0.48
N ALA A 69 -10.75 -0.35 -1.31
CA ALA A 69 -9.30 -0.19 -1.41
C ALA A 69 -8.86 1.26 -1.71
N ARG A 70 -9.63 2.01 -2.51
CA ARG A 70 -9.34 3.43 -2.82
C ARG A 70 -9.44 4.30 -1.57
N ARG A 71 -10.47 4.10 -0.75
CA ARG A 71 -10.65 4.82 0.52
C ARG A 71 -9.60 4.38 1.55
N ALA A 72 -9.33 3.09 1.68
CA ALA A 72 -8.27 2.58 2.55
C ALA A 72 -6.89 3.19 2.20
N LEU A 73 -6.59 3.36 0.91
CA LEU A 73 -5.37 4.04 0.46
C LEU A 73 -5.34 5.52 0.86
N ALA A 74 -6.47 6.23 0.76
CA ALA A 74 -6.57 7.63 1.19
C ALA A 74 -6.32 7.76 2.70
N ILE A 75 -6.90 6.86 3.51
CA ILE A 75 -6.66 6.79 4.96
C ILE A 75 -5.17 6.54 5.24
N ARG A 76 -4.55 5.58 4.55
CA ARG A 76 -3.12 5.30 4.70
C ARG A 76 -2.26 6.52 4.40
N ARG A 77 -2.60 7.29 3.36
CA ARG A 77 -1.89 8.52 3.02
C ARG A 77 -2.00 9.55 4.13
N SER A 78 -3.21 9.82 4.63
CA SER A 78 -3.42 10.76 5.74
C SER A 78 -2.68 10.32 7.00
N TRP A 79 -2.74 9.03 7.33
CA TRP A 79 -1.99 8.45 8.45
C TRP A 79 -0.48 8.64 8.28
N THR A 80 0.04 8.36 7.09
CA THR A 80 1.47 8.54 6.79
C THR A 80 1.86 10.02 6.88
N THR A 81 1.02 10.95 6.43
CA THR A 81 1.30 12.38 6.53
C THR A 81 1.35 12.86 7.97
N ASP A 82 0.43 12.40 8.81
CA ASP A 82 0.32 12.87 10.20
C ASP A 82 1.41 12.26 11.10
N PHE A 83 1.87 11.04 10.78
CA PHE A 83 2.71 10.26 11.70
C PHE A 83 4.03 9.77 11.16
N ASN A 84 4.29 9.89 9.85
CA ASN A 84 5.54 9.45 9.28
C ASN A 84 6.50 10.64 9.20
N GLY A 85 7.50 10.64 10.09
CA GLY A 85 8.85 11.06 9.71
C GLY A 85 9.33 10.14 8.58
N VAL A 86 9.01 10.53 7.35
CA VAL A 86 9.35 9.95 6.03
C VAL A 86 10.22 8.68 6.04
N ASN A 87 9.65 7.58 5.55
CA ASN A 87 10.41 6.70 4.67
C ASN A 87 9.50 6.23 3.52
N PHE A 88 9.67 6.87 2.37
CA PHE A 88 8.94 6.58 1.14
C PHE A 88 9.59 5.35 0.47
N ILE A 89 8.90 4.22 0.43
CA ILE A 89 9.19 3.20 -0.58
C ILE A 89 8.29 3.51 -1.76
N ASP A 90 8.87 4.13 -2.76
CA ASP A 90 8.20 4.41 -4.02
C ASP A 90 7.94 3.08 -4.76
N TYR A 91 6.68 2.73 -4.96
CA TYR A 91 6.31 1.50 -5.69
C TYR A 91 6.72 1.59 -7.17
N ALA A 92 6.83 2.80 -7.72
CA ALA A 92 7.38 3.03 -9.06
C ALA A 92 8.89 2.70 -9.09
N ALA A 93 9.64 3.05 -8.04
CA ALA A 93 11.06 2.68 -7.92
C ALA A 93 11.23 1.16 -7.72
N SER A 94 10.31 0.50 -7.02
CA SER A 94 10.35 -0.95 -6.78
C SER A 94 10.11 -1.77 -8.06
N GLN A 95 9.29 -1.28 -9.00
CA GLN A 95 9.16 -1.91 -10.32
C GLN A 95 10.40 -1.67 -11.20
N ALA A 96 11.00 -0.46 -11.17
CA ALA A 96 12.23 -0.18 -11.89
C ALA A 96 13.42 -1.02 -11.37
N HIS A 97 13.47 -1.30 -10.06
CA HIS A 97 14.50 -2.14 -9.46
C HIS A 97 14.35 -3.65 -9.76
N PHE A 98 13.13 -4.13 -10.02
CA PHE A 98 12.90 -5.52 -10.43
C PHE A 98 13.24 -5.76 -11.90
N GLN A 99 13.12 -4.75 -12.76
CA GLN A 99 13.52 -4.85 -14.17
C GLN A 99 15.02 -4.63 -14.41
N SER A 100 15.74 -3.98 -13.49
CA SER A 100 17.18 -3.68 -13.62
C SER A 100 18.10 -4.79 -13.07
N ARG A 101 17.56 -5.95 -12.70
CA ARG A 101 18.34 -7.11 -12.21
C ARG A 101 18.49 -8.27 -13.21
N LEU A 102 18.16 -8.06 -14.48
CA LEU A 102 18.73 -8.88 -15.54
C LEU A 102 19.91 -8.08 -16.11
N PRO A 103 21.16 -8.57 -16.02
CA PRO A 103 22.25 -7.94 -16.76
C PRO A 103 21.87 -7.92 -18.24
N ASP A 104 21.86 -6.74 -18.85
CA ASP A 104 21.52 -6.53 -20.27
C ASP A 104 22.28 -7.48 -21.22
N ASP A 105 23.43 -7.97 -20.78
CA ASP A 105 24.25 -8.97 -21.48
C ASP A 105 23.54 -10.32 -21.68
N GLU A 106 22.73 -10.77 -20.73
CA GLU A 106 22.07 -12.09 -20.81
C GLU A 106 20.88 -12.05 -21.78
N VAL A 107 20.10 -10.96 -21.76
CA VAL A 107 18.97 -10.76 -22.68
C VAL A 107 19.45 -10.59 -24.13
N ARG A 108 20.58 -9.89 -24.35
CA ARG A 108 21.21 -9.79 -25.68
C ARG A 108 21.75 -11.12 -26.16
N ARG A 109 22.40 -11.90 -25.29
CA ARG A 109 22.94 -13.21 -25.64
C ARG A 109 21.82 -14.19 -25.98
N GLN A 110 20.76 -14.23 -25.19
CA GLN A 110 19.61 -15.12 -25.40
C GLN A 110 18.85 -14.79 -26.69
N LYS A 111 18.72 -13.50 -27.05
CA LYS A 111 18.17 -13.11 -28.38
C LYS A 111 19.07 -13.52 -29.54
N ARG A 112 20.39 -13.49 -29.37
CA ARG A 112 21.35 -13.89 -30.41
C ARG A 112 21.36 -15.41 -30.64
N ASP A 113 21.28 -16.18 -29.56
CA ASP A 113 21.20 -17.63 -29.63
C ASP A 113 19.87 -18.09 -30.25
N PHE A 114 18.76 -17.42 -29.92
CA PHE A 114 17.46 -17.70 -30.53
C PHE A 114 17.41 -17.37 -32.04
N LEU A 115 18.05 -16.28 -32.47
CA LEU A 115 18.13 -15.92 -33.90
C LEU A 115 19.04 -16.85 -34.71
N SER A 116 20.10 -17.37 -34.07
CA SER A 116 21.03 -18.31 -34.70
C SER A 116 20.41 -19.71 -34.84
N GLN A 117 19.51 -20.09 -33.93
CA GLN A 117 18.85 -21.40 -33.96
C GLN A 117 17.69 -21.48 -34.96
N MET A 118 17.12 -20.35 -35.41
CA MET A 118 16.13 -20.33 -36.50
C MET A 118 16.72 -20.35 -37.91
N HIS A 119 18.01 -20.09 -38.10
CA HIS A 119 18.63 -20.01 -39.44
C HIS A 119 19.23 -21.34 -39.96
N VAL A 120 19.01 -22.45 -39.26
CA VAL A 120 19.62 -23.75 -39.64
C VAL A 120 18.68 -24.67 -40.44
N ASP A 121 17.37 -24.37 -40.52
CA ASP A 121 16.39 -25.22 -41.23
C ASP A 121 15.97 -24.67 -42.61
N THR A 122 16.87 -24.02 -43.34
CA THR A 122 16.62 -23.68 -44.76
C THR A 122 17.90 -23.79 -45.59
N ALA A 123 18.46 -25.00 -45.64
CA ALA A 123 19.32 -25.44 -46.74
C ALA A 123 19.47 -26.97 -46.71
N LEU A 124 18.49 -27.67 -47.27
CA LEU A 124 18.79 -28.91 -47.98
C LEU A 124 17.86 -29.00 -49.19
N ASP A 125 18.47 -28.62 -50.29
CA ASP A 125 18.10 -28.72 -51.71
C ASP A 125 17.51 -30.09 -52.06
N PRO A 126 16.71 -30.17 -53.14
CA PRO A 126 17.34 -30.47 -54.44
C PRO A 126 16.85 -29.63 -55.63
#